data_AF-K1UT79-F1
#
_entry.id   AF-K1UT79-F1
#
_cell.length_a   1.000
_cell.length_b   1.000
_cell.length_c   1.000
_cell.angle_alpha   90.00
_cell.angle_beta   90.00
_cell.angle_gamma   90.00
#
_symmetry.space_group_name_H-M   'P 1'
#
loop_
_entity.id
_entity.type
_entity.pdbx_description
1 polymer ?
#
loop_
_entity_poly.entity_id
_entity_poly.type
_entity_poly.pdbx_seq_one_letter_code
_entity_poly.pdbx_strand_id
1 'polypeptide(L)'
;REKLLHMEEELHKRVVGQEQAIAAISDAVRRSRAGLNDPRKPIGSFIFLGTTGVGKTELAKALAEFLFNDDQMMTRIDMSEYQERHSVSRLVGAPPGYVGYDEGGQLTEAVRRKPYSVVLLDEIEKAHPDVFNILLQVLDDGRLTDNKGRTVDFRNTIIIMTSNMGSQVIQENFAEAFDGKKLPAEVIERTRREVIDLLKQQLKPEFLNRIDEIVMFEPLT
;
A
#
# COMPACT_ATOMS: atom_id res chain seq x y z
N ARG A 1 1.82 24.15 0.08
CA ARG A 1 2.66 24.00 -1.15
C ARG A 1 4.12 23.83 -0.77
N GLU A 2 4.68 24.74 0.03
CA GLU A 2 6.08 24.67 0.49
C GLU A 2 6.42 23.40 1.29
N LYS A 3 5.54 22.94 2.19
CA LYS A 3 5.74 21.68 2.95
C LYS A 3 6.03 20.47 2.05
N LEU A 4 5.42 20.38 0.86
CA LEU A 4 5.57 19.24 -0.06
C LEU A 4 6.88 19.27 -0.87
N LEU A 5 7.58 20.42 -0.91
CA LEU A 5 8.87 20.53 -1.59
C LEU A 5 9.97 19.78 -0.85
N HIS A 6 9.81 19.63 0.47
CA HIS A 6 10.76 18.97 1.36
C HIS A 6 10.24 17.59 1.83
N MET A 7 9.29 17.00 1.10
CA MET A 7 8.62 15.77 1.55
C MET A 7 9.61 14.62 1.71
N GLU A 8 10.50 14.43 0.75
CA GLU A 8 11.54 13.41 0.80
C GLU A 8 12.46 13.61 2.01
N GLU A 9 12.95 14.85 2.22
CA GLU A 9 13.80 15.20 3.34
C GLU A 9 13.12 14.93 4.70
N GLU A 10 11.83 15.24 4.83
CA GLU A 10 11.06 14.97 6.04
C GLU A 10 10.84 13.47 6.26
N LEU A 11 10.54 12.70 5.21
CA LEU A 11 10.39 11.25 5.31
C LEU A 11 11.71 10.56 5.69
N HIS A 12 12.84 11.05 5.18
CA HIS A 12 14.16 10.54 5.51
C HIS A 12 14.58 10.74 6.97
N LYS A 13 13.91 11.64 7.72
CA LYS A 13 14.14 11.76 9.17
C LYS A 13 13.72 10.51 9.94
N ARG A 14 12.77 9.73 9.40
CA ARG A 14 12.29 8.48 10.01
C ARG A 14 12.70 7.23 9.24
N VAL A 15 12.83 7.33 7.91
CA VAL A 15 13.08 6.18 7.03
C VAL A 15 14.48 6.28 6.44
N VAL A 16 15.33 5.30 6.76
CA VAL A 16 16.69 5.21 6.23
C VAL A 16 16.70 4.44 4.92
N GLY A 17 17.35 5.00 3.89
CA GLY A 17 17.39 4.43 2.55
C GLY A 17 16.01 4.49 1.86
N GLN A 18 15.71 3.49 1.03
CA GLN A 18 14.44 3.36 0.31
C GLN A 18 14.10 4.56 -0.59
N GLU A 19 15.13 5.15 -1.20
CA GLU A 19 15.06 6.34 -2.06
C GLU A 19 13.94 6.24 -3.11
N GLN A 20 13.84 5.08 -3.79
CA GLN A 20 12.83 4.86 -4.81
C GLN A 20 11.40 4.93 -4.25
N ALA A 21 11.16 4.38 -3.06
CA ALA A 21 9.84 4.38 -2.43
C ALA A 21 9.43 5.78 -1.99
N ILE A 22 10.37 6.50 -1.37
CA ILE A 22 10.14 7.88 -0.91
C ILE A 22 9.88 8.81 -2.10
N ALA A 23 10.67 8.69 -3.17
CA ALA A 23 10.46 9.47 -4.40
C ALA A 23 9.11 9.17 -5.06
N ALA A 24 8.77 7.88 -5.24
CA ALA A 24 7.52 7.47 -5.88
C ALA A 24 6.27 8.01 -5.15
N ILE A 25 6.27 7.93 -3.81
CA ILE A 25 5.17 8.46 -3.00
C ILE A 25 5.11 9.99 -3.08
N SER A 26 6.25 10.65 -2.96
CA SER A 26 6.32 12.12 -2.99
C SER A 26 5.82 12.67 -4.33
N ASP A 27 6.17 12.01 -5.43
CA ASP A 27 5.68 12.35 -6.76
C ASP A 27 4.16 12.16 -6.90
N ALA A 28 3.61 11.05 -6.43
CA ALA A 28 2.17 10.83 -6.47
C ALA A 28 1.40 11.90 -5.67
N VAL A 29 1.87 12.21 -4.46
CA VAL A 29 1.27 13.26 -3.61
C VAL A 29 1.36 14.63 -4.29
N ARG A 30 2.50 14.97 -4.89
CA ARG A 30 2.67 16.23 -5.63
C ARG A 30 1.73 16.30 -6.84
N ARG A 31 1.63 15.23 -7.64
CA ARG A 31 0.70 15.15 -8.78
C ARG A 31 -0.74 15.36 -8.33
N SER A 32 -1.16 14.67 -7.28
CA SER A 32 -2.51 14.80 -6.72
C SER A 32 -2.80 16.23 -6.25
N ARG A 33 -1.87 16.84 -5.53
CA ARG A 33 -2.00 18.23 -5.04
C ARG A 33 -1.97 19.28 -6.15
N ALA A 34 -1.32 18.98 -7.27
CA ALA A 34 -1.34 19.81 -8.46
C ALA A 34 -2.61 19.62 -9.32
N GLY A 35 -3.49 18.67 -8.97
CA GLY A 35 -4.67 18.32 -9.76
C GLY A 35 -4.34 17.62 -11.08
N LEU A 36 -3.18 16.96 -11.13
CA LEU A 36 -2.69 16.25 -12.31
C LEU A 36 -3.03 14.75 -12.28
N ASN A 37 -3.63 14.24 -11.20
CA ASN A 37 -4.15 12.88 -11.11
C ASN A 37 -5.64 12.82 -11.50
N ASP A 38 -6.15 11.62 -11.80
CA ASP A 38 -7.60 11.43 -11.97
C ASP A 38 -8.29 11.74 -10.63
N PRO A 39 -9.18 12.75 -10.55
CA PRO A 39 -9.82 13.14 -9.29
C PRO A 39 -10.82 12.10 -8.76
N ARG A 40 -11.09 11.03 -9.52
CA ARG A 40 -11.91 9.91 -9.08
C ARG A 40 -11.12 8.86 -8.32
N LYS A 41 -9.80 8.85 -8.39
CA LYS A 41 -8.96 7.83 -7.76
C LYS A 41 -8.41 8.28 -6.40
N PRO A 42 -7.91 7.36 -5.56
CA PRO A 42 -7.09 7.70 -4.41
C PRO A 42 -5.91 8.62 -4.78
N ILE A 43 -5.31 9.28 -3.79
CA ILE A 43 -4.13 10.15 -3.97
C ILE A 43 -2.97 9.38 -4.61
N GLY A 44 -2.82 8.12 -4.21
CA GLY A 44 -1.88 7.18 -4.80
C GLY A 44 -2.11 5.77 -4.28
N SER A 45 -1.70 4.79 -5.06
CA SER A 45 -1.80 3.36 -4.76
C SER A 45 -0.46 2.67 -5.02
N PHE A 46 0.04 1.95 -4.02
CA PHE A 46 1.39 1.39 -4.03
C PHE A 46 1.40 -0.08 -3.63
N ILE A 47 2.28 -0.87 -4.24
CA ILE A 47 2.70 -2.17 -3.70
C ILE A 47 4.16 -2.09 -3.29
N PHE A 48 4.43 -2.30 -2.00
CA PHE A 48 5.77 -2.37 -1.43
C PHE A 48 6.21 -3.83 -1.29
N LEU A 49 7.21 -4.21 -2.08
CA LEU A 49 7.81 -5.55 -2.08
C LEU A 49 9.09 -5.52 -1.27
N GLY A 50 9.34 -6.51 -0.41
CA GLY A 50 10.59 -6.59 0.32
C GLY A 50 10.54 -7.58 1.47
N THR A 51 11.66 -7.83 2.13
CA THR A 51 11.71 -8.65 3.35
C THR A 51 11.04 -7.94 4.53
N THR A 52 10.82 -8.65 5.64
CA THR A 52 10.37 -8.03 6.88
C THR A 52 11.46 -7.11 7.45
N GLY A 53 11.05 -6.04 8.13
CA GLY A 53 11.98 -5.12 8.81
C GLY A 53 12.67 -4.06 7.94
N VAL A 54 12.51 -4.07 6.61
CA VAL A 54 13.14 -3.09 5.70
C VAL A 54 12.49 -1.70 5.67
N GLY A 55 11.47 -1.45 6.49
CA GLY A 55 10.85 -0.13 6.65
C GLY A 55 9.54 0.12 5.86
N LYS A 56 8.94 -0.91 5.23
CA LYS A 56 7.66 -0.76 4.50
C LYS A 56 6.56 -0.08 5.32
N THR A 57 6.29 -0.61 6.52
CA THR A 57 5.29 -0.07 7.46
C THR A 57 5.72 1.27 8.07
N GLU A 58 7.02 1.47 8.26
CA GLU A 58 7.56 2.71 8.83
C GLU A 58 7.37 3.88 7.84
N LEU A 59 7.59 3.63 6.55
CA LEU A 59 7.31 4.62 5.51
C LEU A 59 5.82 5.01 5.45
N ALA A 60 4.92 4.04 5.60
CA ALA A 60 3.49 4.32 5.67
C ALA A 60 3.11 5.19 6.89
N LYS A 61 3.73 4.95 8.05
CA LYS A 61 3.54 5.77 9.27
C LYS A 61 4.12 7.17 9.12
N ALA A 62 5.36 7.27 8.65
CA ALA A 62 6.02 8.56 8.40
C ALA A 62 5.23 9.40 7.39
N LEU A 63 4.64 8.77 6.37
CA LEU A 63 3.76 9.41 5.42
C LEU A 63 2.48 9.94 6.06
N ALA A 64 1.83 9.14 6.92
CA ALA A 64 0.63 9.58 7.64
C ALA A 64 0.93 10.78 8.56
N GLU A 65 2.02 10.71 9.32
CA GLU A 65 2.48 11.82 10.15
C GLU A 65 2.80 13.07 9.32
N PHE A 66 3.55 12.93 8.23
CA PHE A 66 3.91 14.06 7.39
C PHE A 66 2.68 14.75 6.76
N LEU A 67 1.74 13.97 6.21
CA LEU A 67 0.58 14.52 5.50
C LEU A 67 -0.52 15.01 6.42
N PHE A 68 -0.74 14.31 7.53
CA PHE A 68 -1.90 14.50 8.40
C PHE A 68 -1.54 14.95 9.82
N ASN A 69 -0.25 15.15 10.10
CA ASN A 69 0.32 15.53 11.41
C ASN A 69 0.00 14.53 12.53
N ASP A 70 -0.31 13.29 12.18
CA ASP A 70 -0.70 12.23 13.11
C ASP A 70 -0.45 10.86 12.45
N ASP A 71 0.44 10.05 13.04
CA ASP A 71 0.73 8.70 12.54
C ASP A 71 -0.44 7.72 12.74
N GLN A 72 -1.39 8.05 13.63
CA GLN A 72 -2.64 7.31 13.81
C GLN A 72 -3.62 7.55 12.65
N MET A 73 -3.32 8.46 11.72
CA MET A 73 -4.04 8.58 10.45
C MET A 73 -3.67 7.47 9.46
N MET A 74 -2.89 6.48 9.90
CA MET A 74 -2.75 5.21 9.22
C MET A 74 -3.73 4.16 9.78
N THR A 75 -4.52 3.53 8.92
CA THR A 75 -5.24 2.29 9.26
C THR A 75 -4.49 1.10 8.67
N ARG A 76 -4.05 0.19 9.53
CA ARG A 76 -3.41 -1.08 9.11
C ARG A 76 -4.43 -2.22 9.18
N ILE A 77 -4.50 -3.02 8.12
CA ILE A 77 -5.33 -4.22 8.05
C ILE A 77 -4.43 -5.36 7.58
N ASP A 78 -4.35 -6.43 8.37
CA ASP A 78 -3.59 -7.62 8.05
C ASP A 78 -4.40 -8.54 7.13
N MET A 79 -3.93 -8.75 5.89
CA MET A 79 -4.63 -9.57 4.91
C MET A 79 -4.56 -11.07 5.20
N SER A 80 -3.68 -11.50 6.11
CA SER A 80 -3.69 -12.88 6.62
C SER A 80 -4.98 -13.21 7.37
N GLU A 81 -5.67 -12.22 7.96
CA GLU A 81 -7.00 -12.41 8.56
C GLU A 81 -8.12 -12.57 7.52
N TYR A 82 -7.81 -12.38 6.23
CA TYR A 82 -8.76 -12.33 5.13
C TYR A 82 -8.55 -13.47 4.11
N GLN A 83 -7.90 -14.55 4.54
CA GLN A 83 -7.63 -15.74 3.71
C GLN A 83 -8.90 -16.53 3.32
N GLU A 84 -9.93 -16.49 4.17
CA GLU A 84 -11.14 -17.29 3.98
C GLU A 84 -12.28 -16.44 3.40
N ARG A 85 -13.05 -17.00 2.47
CA ARG A 85 -14.10 -16.27 1.76
C ARG A 85 -15.09 -15.54 2.67
N HIS A 86 -15.49 -16.14 3.79
CA HIS A 86 -16.46 -15.52 4.71
C HIS A 86 -15.86 -14.32 5.47
N SER A 87 -14.55 -14.34 5.72
CA SER A 87 -13.84 -13.26 6.42
C SER A 87 -13.78 -11.97 5.58
N VAL A 88 -13.81 -12.08 4.24
CA VAL A 88 -13.82 -10.94 3.29
C VAL A 88 -14.95 -9.96 3.58
N SER A 89 -16.12 -10.47 3.99
CA SER A 89 -17.27 -9.62 4.33
C SER A 89 -16.96 -8.64 5.45
N ARG A 90 -16.02 -8.95 6.37
CA ARG A 90 -15.63 -8.04 7.46
C ARG A 90 -14.99 -6.75 6.96
N LEU A 91 -14.42 -6.69 5.74
CA LEU A 91 -13.89 -5.44 5.17
C LEU A 91 -15.00 -4.41 4.89
N VAL A 92 -16.17 -4.89 4.47
CA VAL A 92 -17.32 -4.07 4.01
C VAL A 92 -18.56 -4.21 4.91
N GLY A 93 -18.45 -4.97 6.00
CA GLY A 93 -19.52 -5.29 6.94
C GLY A 93 -20.26 -6.56 6.53
N ALA A 94 -20.84 -7.29 7.48
CA ALA A 94 -21.63 -8.48 7.13
C ALA A 94 -22.90 -8.08 6.35
N PRO A 95 -23.44 -8.95 5.48
CA PRO A 95 -24.72 -8.69 4.82
C PRO A 95 -25.91 -8.78 5.80
N PRO A 96 -27.08 -8.20 5.47
CA PRO A 96 -28.28 -8.29 6.29
C PRO A 96 -28.63 -9.75 6.65
N GLY A 97 -28.85 -10.01 7.94
CA GLY A 97 -29.20 -11.35 8.44
C GLY A 97 -28.02 -12.22 8.90
N TYR A 98 -26.79 -11.71 8.86
CA TYR A 98 -25.59 -12.40 9.37
C TYR A 98 -25.09 -11.78 10.69
N VAL A 99 -24.39 -12.58 11.51
CA VAL A 99 -23.72 -12.10 12.72
C VAL A 99 -22.69 -11.04 12.34
N GLY A 100 -22.66 -9.93 13.08
CA GLY A 100 -21.81 -8.77 12.75
C GLY A 100 -22.42 -7.82 11.72
N TYR A 101 -23.70 -7.98 11.34
CA TYR A 101 -24.38 -7.02 10.47
C TYR A 101 -24.38 -5.61 11.08
N ASP A 102 -24.55 -5.48 12.39
CA ASP A 102 -24.52 -4.17 13.04
C ASP A 102 -23.11 -3.56 13.08
N GLU A 103 -22.08 -4.40 12.98
CA GLU A 103 -20.69 -3.98 12.84
C GLU A 103 -20.45 -3.49 11.40
N GLY A 104 -20.03 -2.24 11.24
CA GLY A 104 -19.62 -1.74 9.93
C GLY A 104 -18.34 -2.41 9.45
N GLY A 105 -18.05 -2.32 8.16
CA GLY A 105 -16.83 -2.92 7.60
C GLY A 105 -15.56 -2.28 8.15
N GLN A 106 -14.54 -3.08 8.43
CA GLN A 106 -13.27 -2.59 8.97
C GLN A 106 -12.63 -1.55 8.06
N LEU A 107 -12.64 -1.79 6.74
CA LEU A 107 -12.08 -0.86 5.76
C LEU A 107 -13.01 0.36 5.54
N THR A 108 -14.30 0.11 5.36
CA THR A 108 -15.27 1.17 5.07
C THR A 108 -15.45 2.12 6.26
N GLU A 109 -15.54 1.61 7.49
CA GLU A 109 -15.66 2.44 8.69
C GLU A 109 -14.37 3.20 9.02
N ALA A 110 -13.20 2.60 8.79
CA ALA A 110 -11.93 3.28 9.00
C ALA A 110 -11.82 4.55 8.15
N VAL A 111 -12.07 4.44 6.85
CA VAL A 111 -12.00 5.58 5.92
C VAL A 111 -13.18 6.53 6.11
N ARG A 112 -14.38 6.03 6.46
CA ARG A 112 -15.51 6.90 6.81
C ARG A 112 -15.19 7.81 8.00
N ARG A 113 -14.48 7.30 9.01
CA ARG A 113 -14.08 8.07 10.21
C ARG A 113 -12.88 8.97 9.93
N LYS A 114 -11.96 8.54 9.08
CA LYS A 114 -10.75 9.27 8.70
C LYS A 114 -10.63 9.34 7.17
N PRO A 115 -11.36 10.25 6.49
CA PRO A 115 -11.36 10.32 5.02
C PRO A 115 -10.01 10.72 4.42
N TYR A 116 -9.18 11.39 5.21
CA TYR A 116 -7.81 11.77 4.89
C TYR A 116 -6.87 10.85 5.68
N SER A 117 -6.45 9.75 5.07
CA SER A 117 -5.70 8.70 5.77
C SER A 117 -4.79 7.92 4.85
N VAL A 118 -3.82 7.23 5.45
CA VAL A 118 -3.11 6.13 4.80
C VAL A 118 -3.83 4.83 5.15
N VAL A 119 -4.13 4.00 4.14
CA VAL A 119 -4.63 2.63 4.33
C VAL A 119 -3.50 1.67 3.99
N LEU A 120 -3.04 0.92 4.99
CA LEU A 120 -1.99 -0.08 4.85
C LEU A 120 -2.62 -1.49 4.87
N LEU A 121 -2.57 -2.18 3.73
CA LEU A 121 -3.01 -3.56 3.56
C LEU A 121 -1.77 -4.46 3.62
N ASP A 122 -1.55 -5.10 4.76
CA ASP A 122 -0.33 -5.86 5.02
C ASP A 122 -0.44 -7.29 4.47
N GLU A 123 0.65 -7.84 3.93
CA GLU A 123 0.71 -9.21 3.39
C GLU A 123 -0.36 -9.51 2.34
N ILE A 124 -0.50 -8.63 1.34
CA ILE A 124 -1.59 -8.68 0.35
C ILE A 124 -1.67 -10.01 -0.41
N GLU A 125 -0.56 -10.73 -0.56
CA GLU A 125 -0.50 -12.06 -1.18
C GLU A 125 -1.27 -13.14 -0.43
N LYS A 126 -1.60 -12.91 0.86
CA LYS A 126 -2.38 -13.83 1.69
C LYS A 126 -3.88 -13.61 1.56
N ALA A 127 -4.32 -12.49 1.00
CA ALA A 127 -5.73 -12.17 0.88
C ALA A 127 -6.48 -13.19 0.01
N HIS A 128 -7.72 -13.51 0.37
CA HIS A 128 -8.62 -14.24 -0.52
C HIS A 128 -8.85 -13.45 -1.83
N PRO A 129 -8.98 -14.12 -3.00
CA PRO A 129 -9.21 -13.45 -4.29
C PRO A 129 -10.36 -12.43 -4.31
N ASP A 130 -11.43 -12.66 -3.53
CA ASP A 130 -12.57 -11.74 -3.42
C ASP A 130 -12.21 -10.38 -2.80
N VAL A 131 -11.13 -10.28 -2.02
CA VAL A 131 -10.62 -8.99 -1.51
C VAL A 131 -10.19 -8.08 -2.66
N PHE A 132 -9.54 -8.63 -3.69
CA PHE A 132 -9.08 -7.84 -4.83
C PHE A 132 -10.25 -7.23 -5.62
N ASN A 133 -11.42 -7.88 -5.66
CA ASN A 133 -12.62 -7.31 -6.28
C ASN A 133 -13.14 -6.07 -5.53
N ILE A 134 -12.99 -6.05 -4.20
CA ILE A 134 -13.32 -4.89 -3.37
C ILE A 134 -12.29 -3.78 -3.64
N LEU A 135 -11.01 -4.12 -3.66
CA LEU A 135 -9.94 -3.15 -3.89
C LEU A 135 -9.99 -2.56 -5.30
N LEU A 136 -10.37 -3.31 -6.33
CA LEU A 136 -10.56 -2.79 -7.69
C LEU A 136 -11.56 -1.62 -7.71
N GLN A 137 -12.68 -1.72 -6.99
CA GLN A 137 -13.65 -0.62 -6.88
C GLN A 137 -13.04 0.64 -6.25
N VAL A 138 -12.24 0.44 -5.19
CA VAL A 138 -11.52 1.53 -4.52
C VAL A 138 -10.51 2.18 -5.45
N LEU A 139 -9.74 1.38 -6.20
CA LEU A 139 -8.67 1.87 -7.06
C LEU A 139 -9.19 2.50 -8.37
N ASP A 140 -10.36 2.07 -8.86
CA ASP A 140 -10.97 2.62 -10.07
C ASP A 140 -11.81 3.87 -9.81
N ASP A 141 -12.72 3.81 -8.84
CA ASP A 141 -13.73 4.86 -8.63
C ASP A 141 -13.48 5.68 -7.35
N GLY A 142 -12.45 5.34 -6.57
CA GLY A 142 -12.15 6.01 -5.30
C GLY A 142 -13.32 5.91 -4.33
N ARG A 143 -14.18 4.91 -4.47
CA ARG A 143 -15.40 4.74 -3.70
C ARG A 143 -15.65 3.28 -3.41
N LEU A 144 -16.22 3.01 -2.25
CA LEU A 144 -16.64 1.67 -1.87
C LEU A 144 -17.98 1.74 -1.15
N THR A 145 -18.95 0.96 -1.64
CA THR A 145 -20.25 0.85 -0.99
C THR A 145 -20.25 -0.37 -0.09
N ASP A 146 -20.61 -0.15 1.17
CA ASP A 146 -20.69 -1.20 2.17
C ASP A 146 -21.99 -2.02 2.04
N ASN A 147 -22.10 -3.12 2.81
CA ASN A 147 -23.27 -3.99 2.76
C ASN A 147 -24.55 -3.38 3.36
N LYS A 148 -24.48 -2.16 3.91
CA LYS A 148 -25.63 -1.35 4.34
C LYS A 148 -26.03 -0.31 3.31
N GLY A 149 -25.39 -0.30 2.13
CA GLY A 149 -25.63 0.67 1.07
C GLY A 149 -24.98 2.04 1.31
N ARG A 150 -24.06 2.16 2.27
CA ARG A 150 -23.34 3.41 2.54
C ARG A 150 -22.10 3.47 1.67
N THR A 151 -21.99 4.50 0.84
CA THR A 151 -20.80 4.75 0.02
C THR A 151 -19.77 5.57 0.79
N VAL A 152 -18.54 5.06 0.84
CA VAL A 152 -17.38 5.69 1.47
C VAL A 152 -16.44 6.20 0.39
N ASP A 153 -15.84 7.37 0.63
CA ASP A 153 -14.98 8.08 -0.30
C ASP A 153 -13.50 7.88 0.05
N PHE A 154 -12.74 7.30 -0.89
CA PHE A 154 -11.31 6.99 -0.80
C PHE A 154 -10.45 7.97 -1.60
N ARG A 155 -11.03 8.98 -2.27
CA ARG A 155 -10.27 9.91 -3.14
C ARG A 155 -9.20 10.72 -2.39
N ASN A 156 -9.35 10.87 -1.08
CA ASN A 156 -8.39 11.56 -0.20
C ASN A 156 -7.48 10.61 0.58
N THR A 157 -7.45 9.32 0.21
CA THR A 157 -6.62 8.30 0.86
C THR A 157 -5.39 7.98 0.04
N ILE A 158 -4.35 7.46 0.70
CA ILE A 158 -3.23 6.78 0.06
C ILE A 158 -3.34 5.29 0.40
N ILE A 159 -3.35 4.44 -0.61
CA ILE A 159 -3.45 2.99 -0.45
C ILE A 159 -2.06 2.39 -0.59
N ILE A 160 -1.58 1.72 0.45
CA ILE A 160 -0.30 1.01 0.45
C ILE A 160 -0.61 -0.45 0.72
N MET A 161 -0.16 -1.32 -0.18
CA MET A 161 -0.11 -2.76 0.04
C MET A 161 1.33 -3.16 0.27
N THR A 162 1.57 -4.07 1.21
CA THR A 162 2.89 -4.66 1.38
C THR A 162 2.84 -6.13 0.98
N SER A 163 3.97 -6.64 0.53
CA SER A 163 4.14 -8.06 0.26
C SER A 163 5.54 -8.50 0.63
N ASN A 164 5.66 -9.72 1.13
CA ASN A 164 6.93 -10.39 1.34
C ASN A 164 7.28 -11.31 0.15
N MET A 165 6.51 -11.24 -0.95
CA MET A 165 6.81 -11.96 -2.18
C MET A 165 8.18 -11.56 -2.75
N GLY A 166 8.91 -12.55 -3.25
CA GLY A 166 10.25 -12.35 -3.79
C GLY A 166 11.33 -12.03 -2.74
N SER A 167 10.99 -12.07 -1.44
CA SER A 167 11.95 -11.83 -0.36
C SER A 167 13.19 -12.72 -0.40
N GLN A 168 13.04 -14.00 -0.76
CA GLN A 168 14.17 -14.93 -0.95
C GLN A 168 15.09 -14.46 -2.07
N VAL A 169 14.52 -14.08 -3.22
CA VAL A 169 15.27 -13.57 -4.38
C VAL A 169 16.01 -12.27 -4.03
N ILE A 170 15.39 -11.40 -3.21
CA ILE A 170 16.04 -10.19 -2.70
C ILE A 170 17.21 -10.58 -1.80
N GLN A 171 17.01 -11.47 -0.82
CA GLN A 171 18.07 -11.89 0.10
C GLN A 171 19.25 -12.54 -0.61
N GLU A 172 19.01 -13.41 -1.58
CA GLU A 172 20.05 -14.10 -2.34
C GLU A 172 20.85 -13.13 -3.21
N ASN A 173 20.18 -12.28 -3.99
CA ASN A 173 20.87 -11.33 -4.86
C ASN A 173 21.56 -10.19 -4.09
N PHE A 174 21.07 -9.85 -2.89
CA PHE A 174 21.65 -8.82 -2.04
C PHE A 174 22.60 -9.38 -0.96
N ALA A 175 22.96 -10.66 -1.02
CA ALA A 175 23.85 -11.29 -0.05
C ALA A 175 25.16 -10.50 0.16
N GLU A 176 25.77 -10.02 -0.94
CA GLU A 176 27.01 -9.23 -0.87
C GLU A 176 26.83 -7.83 -0.26
N ALA A 177 25.61 -7.28 -0.26
CA ALA A 177 25.33 -5.97 0.30
C ALA A 177 25.42 -5.95 1.83
N PHE A 178 25.11 -7.09 2.47
CA PHE A 178 25.22 -7.25 3.92
C PHE A 178 26.66 -7.19 4.43
N ASP A 179 27.65 -7.38 3.55
CA ASP A 179 29.07 -7.17 3.86
C ASP A 179 29.51 -5.69 3.70
N GLY A 180 28.55 -4.76 3.56
CA GLY A 180 28.82 -3.33 3.36
C GLY A 180 29.27 -2.96 1.95
N LYS A 181 29.15 -3.88 0.98
CA LYS A 181 29.49 -3.61 -0.42
C LYS A 181 28.31 -2.97 -1.14
N LYS A 182 28.56 -1.90 -1.88
CA LYS A 182 27.54 -1.32 -2.77
C LYS A 182 27.32 -2.28 -3.95
N LEU A 183 26.09 -2.75 -4.13
CA LEU A 183 25.75 -3.60 -5.26
C LEU A 183 25.81 -2.82 -6.59
N PRO A 184 26.20 -3.49 -7.70
CA PRO A 184 26.05 -2.92 -9.02
C PRO A 184 24.57 -2.62 -9.33
N ALA A 185 24.29 -1.50 -9.99
CA ALA A 185 22.93 -1.12 -10.39
C ALA A 185 22.24 -2.20 -11.24
N GLU A 186 23.00 -2.93 -12.07
CA GLU A 186 22.49 -4.03 -12.88
C GLU A 186 21.91 -5.18 -12.04
N VAL A 187 22.51 -5.49 -10.89
CA VAL A 187 22.01 -6.51 -9.96
C VAL A 187 20.68 -6.06 -9.37
N ILE A 188 20.61 -4.81 -8.90
CA ILE A 188 19.38 -4.22 -8.33
C ILE A 188 18.24 -4.25 -9.36
N GLU A 189 18.50 -3.83 -10.60
CA GLU A 189 17.51 -3.84 -11.67
C GLU A 189 17.06 -5.26 -12.03
N ARG A 190 17.99 -6.22 -12.11
CA ARG A 190 17.66 -7.63 -12.38
C ARG A 190 16.78 -8.20 -11.28
N THR A 191 17.15 -8.00 -10.01
CA THR A 191 16.36 -8.46 -8.86
C THR A 191 14.99 -7.82 -8.84
N ARG A 192 14.88 -6.52 -9.12
CA ARG A 192 13.59 -5.83 -9.22
C ARG A 192 12.68 -6.49 -10.26
N ARG A 193 13.22 -6.82 -11.44
CA ARG A 193 12.45 -7.51 -12.49
C ARG A 193 11.98 -8.89 -12.05
N GLU A 194 12.87 -9.70 -11.49
CA GLU A 194 12.55 -11.04 -10.99
C GLU A 194 11.44 -11.00 -9.93
N VAL A 195 11.53 -10.07 -8.98
CA VAL A 195 10.55 -9.90 -7.91
C VAL A 195 9.18 -9.43 -8.46
N ILE A 196 9.18 -8.50 -9.41
CA ILE A 196 7.94 -8.04 -10.08
C ILE A 196 7.31 -9.17 -10.91
N ASP A 197 8.11 -9.99 -11.57
CA ASP A 197 7.60 -11.10 -12.38
C ASP A 197 6.99 -12.19 -11.48
N LEU A 198 7.56 -12.45 -10.30
CA LEU A 198 6.91 -13.29 -9.29
C LEU A 198 5.57 -12.71 -8.83
N LEU A 199 5.49 -11.40 -8.57
CA LEU A 199 4.24 -10.74 -8.21
C LEU A 199 3.16 -10.92 -9.30
N LYS A 200 3.53 -10.75 -10.57
CA LYS A 200 2.63 -10.93 -11.73
C LYS A 200 2.11 -12.35 -11.91
N GLN A 201 2.79 -13.36 -11.37
CA GLN A 201 2.30 -14.74 -11.41
C GLN A 201 1.18 -14.98 -10.40
N GLN A 202 1.16 -14.24 -9.29
CA GLN A 202 0.14 -14.38 -8.24
C GLN A 202 -1.03 -13.40 -8.42
N LEU A 203 -0.73 -12.15 -8.77
CA LEU A 203 -1.73 -11.10 -8.92
C LEU A 203 -2.18 -10.95 -10.37
N LYS A 204 -3.50 -10.84 -10.56
CA LYS A 204 -4.07 -10.69 -11.90
C LYS A 204 -3.63 -9.37 -12.54
N PRO A 205 -3.37 -9.35 -13.87
CA PRO A 205 -3.01 -8.12 -14.58
C PRO A 205 -4.02 -6.98 -14.40
N GLU A 206 -5.32 -7.30 -14.31
CA GLU A 206 -6.38 -6.30 -14.07
C GLU A 206 -6.13 -5.48 -12.81
N PHE A 207 -5.65 -6.11 -11.74
CA PHE A 207 -5.35 -5.47 -10.47
C PHE A 207 -4.06 -4.66 -10.55
N LEU A 208 -3.01 -5.24 -11.11
CA LEU A 208 -1.71 -4.57 -11.25
C LEU A 208 -1.80 -3.30 -12.11
N ASN A 209 -2.66 -3.31 -13.14
CA ASN A 209 -2.92 -2.14 -14.00
C ASN A 209 -3.66 -1.00 -13.27
N ARG A 210 -4.08 -1.18 -12.01
CA ARG A 210 -4.69 -0.15 -11.16
C ARG A 210 -3.77 0.41 -10.10
N ILE A 211 -2.60 -0.19 -9.93
CA ILE A 211 -1.57 0.28 -9.00
C ILE A 211 -0.75 1.35 -9.70
N ASP A 212 -0.53 2.49 -9.03
CA ASP A 212 0.28 3.57 -9.60
C ASP A 212 1.75 3.19 -9.66
N GLU A 213 2.29 2.60 -8.59
CA GLU A 213 3.70 2.21 -8.50
C GLU A 213 3.90 0.91 -7.71
N ILE A 214 4.78 0.04 -8.23
CA ILE A 214 5.24 -1.17 -7.55
C ILE A 214 6.71 -0.95 -7.19
N VAL A 215 7.00 -0.88 -5.89
CA VAL A 215 8.32 -0.50 -5.38
C VAL A 215 8.95 -1.64 -4.62
N MET A 216 10.16 -2.02 -5.02
CA MET A 216 11.00 -2.95 -4.28
C MET A 216 11.79 -2.19 -3.22
N PHE A 217 11.70 -2.66 -1.98
CA PHE A 217 12.50 -2.19 -0.85
C PHE A 217 13.79 -2.99 -0.79
N GLU A 218 14.89 -2.27 -0.64
CA GLU A 218 16.22 -2.83 -0.54
C GLU A 218 16.50 -3.22 0.93
N PRO A 219 17.29 -4.28 1.20
CA PRO A 219 17.77 -4.55 2.54
C PRO A 219 18.51 -3.35 3.14
N LEU A 220 18.35 -3.13 4.45
CA LEU A 220 19.09 -2.10 5.17
C LEU A 220 20.53 -2.56 5.37
N THR A 221 21.50 -1.75 4.93
CA THR A 221 22.96 -1.97 5.04
C THR A 221 23.62 -0.90 5.88
#